data_AF-A0A926JIW9-F1
#
_entry.id   AF-A0A926JIW9-F1
#
_cell.length_a   1.000
_cell.length_b   1.000
_cell.length_c   1.000
_cell.angle_alpha   90.00
_cell.angle_beta   90.00
_cell.angle_gamma   90.00
#
_symmetry.space_group_name_H-M   'P 1'
#
loop_
_entity.id
_entity.type
_entity.pdbx_description
1 polymer ?
#
loop_
_entity_poly.entity_id
_entity_poly.type
_entity_poly.pdbx_seq_one_letter_code
_entity_poly.pdbx_strand_id
1 'polypeptide(L)'
;MLVAFAAARETDTPNLETVGKVSGIPQRMLAAYQAAAARLPAEAPKCTGMTWAILAGIAKIESNHAAGRTIADNGDITPHILGPLLDGSGAGGNTTAFEDTDNGRWDDTSSSERAVGPFQFLPSTWQSTGRDGNGDGVKDPHNADDAALGAAVYLCGNGRNLTDRSQLKAAILQYNHSTAYVSDVLSWIDRYTQLGDGTIRLGQNATGDARTVINAALAEIGTPYSWGGGNATGPTKGICCTPRGISGANITGYDCSGLTTYAYAQAGISLPRTAAQQAGIGKRIPASRGIGALEPGDLVFFAVDPSSSSTIYHVGIYLGDSMMVNAPRPGTEVRTEAVWDQGFAGGARLL
;
A
#
# COMPACT_ATOMS: atom_id res chain seq x y z
N MET A 1 40.02 -24.80 -18.10
CA MET A 1 39.57 -23.60 -18.83
C MET A 1 38.95 -22.68 -17.79
N LEU A 2 39.71 -21.68 -17.35
CA LEU A 2 39.28 -20.66 -16.39
C LEU A 2 38.17 -19.82 -17.04
N VAL A 3 37.04 -19.67 -16.35
CA VAL A 3 36.17 -18.51 -16.53
C VAL A 3 36.20 -17.76 -15.21
N ALA A 4 36.78 -16.57 -15.27
CA ALA A 4 36.99 -15.70 -14.12
C ALA A 4 35.65 -15.16 -13.60
N PHE A 5 35.43 -15.27 -12.30
CA PHE A 5 34.46 -14.44 -11.60
C PHE A 5 34.98 -13.00 -11.61
N ALA A 6 34.28 -12.11 -12.31
CA ALA A 6 34.49 -10.69 -12.17
C ALA A 6 33.96 -10.27 -10.78
N ALA A 7 34.86 -9.75 -9.96
CA ALA A 7 34.51 -9.11 -8.69
C ALA A 7 33.61 -7.90 -8.95
N ALA A 8 32.49 -7.81 -8.23
CA ALA A 8 31.70 -6.59 -8.16
C ALA A 8 32.59 -5.47 -7.57
N ARG A 9 32.70 -4.35 -8.28
CA ARG A 9 33.32 -3.11 -7.78
C ARG A 9 32.22 -2.09 -7.45
N GLU A 10 32.55 -1.24 -6.49
CA GLU A 10 31.78 -0.12 -5.90
C GLU A 10 30.96 0.74 -6.89
N THR A 11 29.81 1.24 -6.41
CA THR A 11 28.90 2.30 -6.97
C THR A 11 27.72 1.93 -7.89
N ASP A 12 27.09 0.76 -7.78
CA ASP A 12 25.82 0.51 -8.48
C ASP A 12 24.60 0.97 -7.64
N THR A 13 24.30 2.26 -7.68
CA THR A 13 22.90 2.70 -7.48
C THR A 13 22.09 2.10 -8.63
N PRO A 14 21.03 1.29 -8.38
CA PRO A 14 20.29 0.65 -9.46
C PRO A 14 19.78 1.70 -10.45
N ASN A 15 20.12 1.55 -11.74
CA ASN A 15 19.59 2.42 -12.79
C ASN A 15 18.06 2.34 -12.74
N LEU A 16 17.40 3.46 -12.41
CA LEU A 16 15.95 3.56 -12.24
C LEU A 16 15.21 3.02 -13.46
N GLU A 17 15.76 3.12 -14.68
CA GLU A 17 15.16 2.60 -15.91
C GLU A 17 15.01 1.06 -15.94
N THR A 18 15.82 0.33 -15.18
CA THR A 18 15.74 -1.15 -15.06
C THR A 18 14.83 -1.63 -13.93
N VAL A 19 14.38 -0.72 -13.05
CA VAL A 19 13.45 -0.99 -11.96
C VAL A 19 12.03 -0.94 -12.53
N GLY A 20 11.39 -2.10 -12.69
CA GLY A 20 10.00 -2.18 -13.15
C GLY A 20 9.05 -1.31 -12.32
N LYS A 21 8.01 -0.72 -12.93
CA LYS A 21 7.03 0.11 -12.19
C LYS A 21 6.00 -0.77 -11.47
N VAL A 22 5.86 -0.59 -10.16
CA VAL A 22 4.79 -1.20 -9.36
C VAL A 22 3.83 -0.11 -8.91
N SER A 23 2.55 -0.23 -9.26
CA SER A 23 1.53 0.75 -8.91
C SER A 23 1.46 0.96 -7.40
N GLY A 24 1.55 2.23 -6.97
CA GLY A 24 1.48 2.64 -5.55
C GLY A 24 2.82 2.63 -4.80
N ILE A 25 3.95 2.33 -5.45
CA ILE A 25 5.30 2.45 -4.87
C ILE A 25 6.10 3.50 -5.67
N PRO A 26 6.65 4.55 -5.04
CA PRO A 26 7.61 5.44 -5.70
C PRO A 26 8.78 4.63 -6.26
N GLN A 27 9.15 4.88 -7.52
CA GLN A 27 10.17 4.10 -8.23
C GLN A 27 11.49 4.04 -7.47
N ARG A 28 11.88 5.14 -6.81
CA ARG A 28 13.09 5.21 -6.00
C ARG A 28 13.06 4.33 -4.75
N MET A 29 11.90 4.20 -4.09
CA MET A 29 11.72 3.28 -2.96
C MET A 29 11.75 1.83 -3.42
N LEU A 30 11.13 1.53 -4.57
CA LEU A 30 11.15 0.19 -5.13
C LEU A 30 12.59 -0.27 -5.46
N ALA A 31 13.40 0.64 -6.01
CA ALA A 31 14.83 0.40 -6.24
C ALA A 31 15.56 0.04 -4.94
N ALA A 32 15.32 0.80 -3.86
CA ALA A 32 15.89 0.54 -2.54
C ALA A 32 15.49 -0.84 -1.99
N TYR A 33 14.21 -1.24 -2.12
CA TYR A 33 13.74 -2.56 -1.66
C TYR A 33 14.38 -3.71 -2.45
N GLN A 34 14.52 -3.56 -3.76
CA GLN A 34 15.14 -4.57 -4.62
C GLN A 34 16.64 -4.70 -4.30
N ALA A 35 17.35 -3.58 -4.15
CA ALA A 35 18.76 -3.56 -3.78
C ALA A 35 19.00 -4.19 -2.40
N ALA A 36 18.19 -3.81 -1.39
CA ALA A 36 18.28 -4.37 -0.05
C ALA A 36 18.06 -5.89 -0.03
N ALA A 37 17.02 -6.39 -0.72
CA ALA A 37 16.76 -7.82 -0.82
C ALA A 37 17.89 -8.57 -1.53
N ALA A 38 18.47 -7.98 -2.59
CA ALA A 38 19.59 -8.56 -3.33
C ALA A 38 20.89 -8.59 -2.52
N ARG A 39 21.13 -7.60 -1.66
CA ARG A 39 22.35 -7.49 -0.84
C ARG A 39 22.29 -8.32 0.45
N LEU A 40 21.10 -8.61 0.96
CA LEU A 40 20.93 -9.31 2.23
C LEU A 40 21.74 -10.60 2.40
N PRO A 41 21.92 -11.49 1.40
CA PRO A 41 22.73 -12.70 1.56
C PRO A 41 24.18 -12.43 2.02
N ALA A 42 24.75 -11.25 1.69
CA ALA A 42 26.07 -10.85 2.16
C ALA A 42 26.06 -10.34 3.62
N GLU A 43 24.95 -9.71 4.04
CA GLU A 43 24.79 -9.13 5.39
C GLU A 43 24.30 -10.16 6.43
N ALA A 44 23.46 -11.10 6.01
CA ALA A 44 22.80 -12.09 6.86
C ALA A 44 22.68 -13.46 6.14
N PRO A 45 23.78 -14.20 5.95
CA PRO A 45 23.83 -15.40 5.10
C PRO A 45 22.98 -16.58 5.58
N LYS A 46 22.58 -16.59 6.86
CA LYS A 46 21.68 -17.60 7.43
C LYS A 46 20.20 -17.31 7.15
N CYS A 47 19.87 -16.09 6.71
CA CYS A 47 18.51 -15.70 6.39
C CYS A 47 18.18 -16.05 4.94
N THR A 48 17.02 -16.63 4.71
CA THR A 48 16.55 -17.00 3.36
C THR A 48 15.17 -16.43 3.09
N GLY A 49 14.81 -16.24 1.82
CA GLY A 49 13.45 -15.88 1.42
C GLY A 49 13.06 -14.42 1.57
N MET A 50 14.01 -13.51 1.85
CA MET A 50 13.74 -12.07 1.76
C MET A 50 13.40 -11.69 0.32
N THR A 51 12.39 -10.85 0.16
CA THR A 51 11.99 -10.29 -1.13
C THR A 51 11.75 -8.79 -0.98
N TRP A 52 11.82 -8.06 -2.10
CA TRP A 52 11.45 -6.65 -2.11
C TRP A 52 9.99 -6.44 -1.66
N ALA A 53 9.10 -7.42 -1.90
CA ALA A 53 7.71 -7.38 -1.49
C ALA A 53 7.54 -7.43 0.04
N ILE A 54 8.42 -8.16 0.75
CA ILE A 54 8.45 -8.16 2.22
C ILE A 54 8.75 -6.74 2.75
N LEU A 55 9.80 -6.11 2.20
CA LEU A 55 10.19 -4.75 2.58
C LEU A 55 9.11 -3.71 2.21
N ALA A 56 8.53 -3.83 1.02
CA ALA A 56 7.43 -2.99 0.59
C ALA A 56 6.21 -3.14 1.51
N GLY A 57 5.87 -4.35 1.97
CA GLY A 57 4.76 -4.58 2.88
C GLY A 57 4.89 -3.82 4.20
N ILE A 58 6.08 -3.80 4.80
CA ILE A 58 6.36 -3.02 6.02
C ILE A 58 6.27 -1.52 5.71
N ALA A 59 7.04 -1.03 4.73
CA ALA A 59 7.10 0.39 4.42
C ALA A 59 5.75 0.99 3.99
N LYS A 60 4.85 0.16 3.45
CA LYS A 60 3.48 0.56 3.13
C LYS A 60 2.69 0.95 4.38
N ILE A 61 2.81 0.17 5.44
CA ILE A 61 2.13 0.43 6.71
C ILE A 61 2.82 1.58 7.46
N GLU A 62 4.15 1.60 7.47
CA GLU A 62 4.92 2.58 8.27
C GLU A 62 4.87 4.00 7.73
N SER A 63 4.99 4.18 6.42
CA SER A 63 5.10 5.51 5.82
C SER A 63 4.35 5.67 4.51
N ASN A 64 3.61 4.64 4.09
CA ASN A 64 3.06 4.55 2.75
C ASN A 64 4.15 4.76 1.67
N HIS A 65 5.30 4.12 1.84
CA HIS A 65 6.48 4.26 0.97
C HIS A 65 7.01 5.69 0.86
N ALA A 66 7.09 6.42 1.99
CA ALA A 66 7.47 7.83 2.01
C ALA A 66 6.57 8.74 1.13
N ALA A 67 5.28 8.40 1.01
CA ALA A 67 4.35 9.19 0.21
C ALA A 67 4.31 10.66 0.67
N GLY A 68 4.32 11.58 -0.31
CA GLY A 68 4.34 13.02 -0.04
C GLY A 68 5.71 13.58 0.37
N ARG A 69 6.78 12.79 0.24
CA ARG A 69 8.17 13.24 0.41
C ARG A 69 8.90 13.32 -0.93
N THR A 70 9.96 14.11 -0.96
CA THR A 70 10.96 14.08 -2.03
C THR A 70 11.98 13.00 -1.70
N ILE A 71 12.30 12.16 -2.67
CA ILE A 71 13.29 11.08 -2.52
C ILE A 71 14.35 11.33 -3.58
N ALA A 72 15.53 11.77 -3.15
CA ALA A 72 16.63 12.07 -4.04
C ALA A 72 17.24 10.80 -4.64
N ASP A 73 18.04 10.95 -5.71
CA ASP A 73 18.65 9.81 -6.39
C ASP A 73 19.59 9.02 -5.47
N ASN A 74 20.29 9.69 -4.55
CA ASN A 74 21.13 9.07 -3.52
C ASN A 74 20.33 8.39 -2.38
N GLY A 75 18.99 8.49 -2.39
CA GLY A 75 18.10 7.85 -1.43
C GLY A 75 17.58 8.78 -0.34
N ASP A 76 18.08 10.02 -0.23
CA ASP A 76 17.71 10.92 0.87
C ASP A 76 16.23 11.32 0.79
N ILE A 77 15.53 11.17 1.91
CA ILE A 77 14.11 11.49 2.02
C ILE A 77 13.92 12.82 2.75
N THR A 78 13.29 13.78 2.07
CA THR A 78 13.04 15.11 2.63
C THR A 78 11.56 15.55 2.50
N PRO A 79 11.02 16.23 3.52
CA PRO A 79 11.56 16.32 4.89
C PRO A 79 11.54 14.95 5.61
N HIS A 80 12.27 14.85 6.72
CA HIS A 80 12.36 13.63 7.53
C HIS A 80 10.97 13.09 7.91
N ILE A 81 10.88 11.76 8.01
CA ILE A 81 9.66 11.07 8.42
C ILE A 81 9.78 10.74 9.91
N LEU A 82 9.17 11.59 10.73
CA LEU A 82 9.16 11.45 12.18
C LEU A 82 7.79 11.01 12.68
N GLY A 83 7.79 9.95 13.48
CA GLY A 83 6.63 9.47 14.22
C GLY A 83 6.22 10.42 15.35
N PRO A 84 5.10 10.13 16.03
CA PRO A 84 4.73 10.84 17.24
C PRO A 84 5.80 10.66 18.33
N LEU A 85 5.87 11.63 19.26
CA LEU A 85 6.72 11.51 20.44
C LEU A 85 6.20 10.37 21.31
N LEU A 86 7.07 9.43 21.68
CA LEU A 86 6.72 8.25 22.46
C LEU A 86 6.94 8.49 23.95
N ASP A 87 6.16 9.41 24.51
CA ASP A 87 6.24 9.87 25.91
C ASP A 87 5.31 9.13 26.90
N GLY A 88 4.56 8.11 26.45
CA GLY A 88 3.61 7.39 27.29
C GLY A 88 2.32 8.16 27.64
N SER A 89 2.01 9.27 26.96
CA SER A 89 0.84 10.13 27.23
C SER A 89 -0.53 9.48 26.98
N GLY A 90 -0.59 8.35 26.29
CA GLY A 90 -1.79 7.65 25.83
C GLY A 90 -2.37 8.20 24.52
N ALA A 91 -1.88 9.34 24.03
CA ALA A 91 -2.35 9.93 22.77
C ALA A 91 -2.02 9.02 21.58
N GLY A 92 -3.03 8.68 20.77
CA GLY A 92 -2.83 7.79 19.62
C GLY A 92 -2.39 6.36 19.99
N GLY A 93 -2.60 5.92 21.23
CA GLY A 93 -2.15 4.59 21.71
C GLY A 93 -0.71 4.56 22.25
N ASN A 94 -0.06 5.71 22.37
CA ASN A 94 1.27 5.85 22.99
C ASN A 94 1.20 5.63 24.51
N THR A 95 1.08 4.39 24.97
CA THR A 95 0.98 4.07 26.41
C THR A 95 2.31 3.72 27.07
N THR A 96 3.39 3.72 26.29
CA THR A 96 4.72 3.31 26.74
C THR A 96 5.69 4.42 26.40
N ALA A 97 6.34 4.97 27.42
CA ALA A 97 7.39 5.94 27.24
C ALA A 97 8.68 5.23 26.79
N PHE A 98 9.36 5.80 25.80
CA PHE A 98 10.68 5.37 25.36
C PHE A 98 11.68 6.49 25.63
N GLU A 99 12.66 6.19 26.48
CA GLU A 99 13.75 7.11 26.81
C GLU A 99 14.66 7.35 25.61
N ASP A 100 15.16 8.58 25.48
CA ASP A 100 16.11 8.97 24.43
C ASP A 100 17.38 8.11 24.44
N THR A 101 17.77 7.59 23.27
CA THR A 101 18.94 6.74 23.10
C THR A 101 19.98 7.31 22.14
N ASP A 102 19.69 8.42 21.46
CA ASP A 102 20.56 8.98 20.44
C ASP A 102 20.84 10.50 20.58
N ASN A 103 20.28 11.13 21.62
CA ASN A 103 20.41 12.56 21.93
C ASN A 103 19.94 13.46 20.77
N GLY A 104 18.83 13.07 20.16
CA GLY A 104 18.15 13.80 19.08
C GLY A 104 18.83 13.67 17.72
N ARG A 105 19.75 12.72 17.55
CA ARG A 105 20.53 12.58 16.32
C ARG A 105 19.63 12.27 15.12
N TRP A 106 18.63 11.41 15.29
CA TRP A 106 17.77 10.98 14.20
C TRP A 106 16.35 11.55 14.27
N ASP A 107 15.91 12.03 15.43
CA ASP A 107 14.51 12.42 15.64
C ASP A 107 14.28 13.84 16.18
N ASP A 108 15.34 14.63 16.27
CA ASP A 108 15.34 16.03 16.72
C ASP A 108 14.82 16.24 18.16
N THR A 109 14.87 15.23 19.04
CA THR A 109 14.46 15.34 20.45
C THR A 109 15.45 14.67 21.40
N SER A 110 15.73 15.31 22.53
CA SER A 110 16.62 14.78 23.59
C SER A 110 15.87 14.39 24.86
N SER A 111 14.54 14.26 24.81
CA SER A 111 13.70 13.99 25.99
C SER A 111 12.93 12.67 25.94
N SER A 112 12.62 12.20 24.74
CA SER A 112 11.96 10.92 24.46
C SER A 112 12.18 10.60 22.99
N GLU A 113 11.92 9.35 22.61
CA GLU A 113 12.13 8.84 21.26
C GLU A 113 10.96 9.13 20.30
N ARG A 114 11.28 9.17 19.01
CA ARG A 114 10.32 9.01 17.92
C ARG A 114 10.77 7.88 16.99
N ALA A 115 9.80 7.29 16.32
CA ALA A 115 10.09 6.42 15.19
C ALA A 115 10.60 7.25 13.99
N VAL A 116 11.66 6.80 13.32
CA VAL A 116 12.36 7.55 12.26
C VAL A 116 12.36 6.82 10.91
N GLY A 117 12.32 7.60 9.84
CA GLY A 117 12.52 7.12 8.48
C GLY A 117 11.31 6.40 7.87
N PRO A 118 11.44 5.91 6.63
CA PRO A 118 10.34 5.28 5.88
C PRO A 118 9.88 3.94 6.47
N PHE A 119 10.68 3.38 7.39
CA PHE A 119 10.43 2.14 8.11
C PHE A 119 10.12 2.36 9.60
N GLN A 120 10.08 3.61 10.07
CA GLN A 120 9.70 3.97 11.43
C GLN A 120 10.49 3.18 12.51
N PHE A 121 11.81 3.15 12.37
CA PHE A 121 12.67 2.54 13.39
C PHE A 121 12.65 3.35 14.67
N LEU A 122 12.69 2.67 15.82
CA LEU A 122 13.21 3.32 17.02
C LEU A 122 14.74 3.50 16.83
N PRO A 123 15.32 4.67 17.12
CA PRO A 123 16.76 4.88 17.15
C PRO A 123 17.56 3.79 17.86
N SER A 124 17.07 3.27 19.00
CA SER A 124 17.68 2.11 19.67
C SER A 124 17.73 0.83 18.82
N THR A 125 16.70 0.57 18.02
CA THR A 125 16.69 -0.54 17.05
C THR A 125 17.70 -0.26 15.94
N TRP A 126 17.69 0.97 15.40
CA TRP A 126 18.59 1.41 14.34
C TRP A 126 20.07 1.27 14.71
N GLN A 127 20.45 1.51 15.96
CA GLN A 127 21.83 1.33 16.43
C GLN A 127 22.39 -0.08 16.14
N SER A 128 21.52 -1.10 16.18
CA SER A 128 21.91 -2.50 15.94
C SER A 128 21.71 -2.94 14.49
N THR A 129 20.64 -2.47 13.84
CA THR A 129 20.21 -2.96 12.52
C THR A 129 20.70 -2.09 11.37
N GLY A 130 21.08 -0.84 11.62
CA GLY A 130 21.47 0.12 10.60
C GLY A 130 22.58 -0.38 9.70
N ARG A 131 22.40 -0.20 8.39
CA ARG A 131 23.36 -0.56 7.35
C ARG A 131 23.45 0.58 6.35
N ASP A 132 24.66 0.76 5.83
CA ASP A 132 24.95 1.68 4.74
C ASP A 132 24.56 0.94 3.47
N GLY A 133 23.38 1.24 2.94
CA GLY A 133 22.71 0.58 1.84
C GLY A 133 23.15 1.11 0.47
N ASN A 134 23.42 2.42 0.37
CA ASN A 134 23.84 3.08 -0.86
C ASN A 134 25.38 3.13 -1.05
N GLY A 135 26.15 2.80 0.00
CA GLY A 135 27.62 2.73 -0.03
C GLY A 135 28.33 4.07 0.13
N ASP A 136 27.67 5.09 0.69
CA ASP A 136 28.26 6.43 0.87
C ASP A 136 29.07 6.60 2.16
N GLY A 137 29.13 5.55 3.00
CA GLY A 137 29.85 5.53 4.27
C GLY A 137 29.03 6.02 5.47
N VAL A 138 27.78 6.45 5.26
CA VAL A 138 26.85 6.88 6.31
C VAL A 138 25.76 5.82 6.50
N LYS A 139 25.23 5.73 7.72
CA LYS A 139 24.08 4.86 8.07
C LYS A 139 22.95 5.75 8.53
N ASP A 140 22.13 6.21 7.60
CA ASP A 140 21.07 7.18 7.83
C ASP A 140 19.68 6.52 7.76
N PRO A 141 18.89 6.48 8.86
CA PRO A 141 17.54 5.92 8.84
C PRO A 141 16.57 6.74 7.97
N HIS A 142 16.89 7.98 7.59
CA HIS A 142 16.12 8.82 6.67
C HIS A 142 16.52 8.62 5.21
N ASN A 143 17.54 7.81 4.92
CA ASN A 143 17.88 7.39 3.56
C ASN A 143 17.13 6.10 3.19
N ALA A 144 16.57 6.06 1.98
CA ALA A 144 15.75 4.96 1.49
C ALA A 144 16.48 3.62 1.42
N ASP A 145 17.74 3.59 0.96
CA ASP A 145 18.50 2.35 0.77
C ASP A 145 18.98 1.80 2.11
N ASP A 146 19.50 2.67 2.96
CA ASP A 146 19.96 2.35 4.30
C ASP A 146 18.81 1.78 5.13
N ALA A 147 17.69 2.49 5.16
CA ALA A 147 16.52 2.07 5.93
C ALA A 147 15.96 0.74 5.41
N ALA A 148 15.92 0.54 4.09
CA ALA A 148 15.48 -0.73 3.50
C ALA A 148 16.41 -1.90 3.86
N LEU A 149 17.73 -1.70 3.80
CA LEU A 149 18.69 -2.73 4.17
C LEU A 149 18.68 -3.02 5.67
N GLY A 150 18.56 -1.98 6.51
CA GLY A 150 18.38 -2.13 7.95
C GLY A 150 17.11 -2.91 8.30
N ALA A 151 16.00 -2.67 7.60
CA ALA A 151 14.74 -3.41 7.79
C ALA A 151 14.90 -4.88 7.40
N ALA A 152 15.61 -5.14 6.29
CA ALA A 152 15.88 -6.50 5.84
C ALA A 152 16.66 -7.29 6.91
N VAL A 153 17.73 -6.69 7.45
CA VAL A 153 18.53 -7.28 8.53
C VAL A 153 17.70 -7.50 9.80
N TYR A 154 16.87 -6.53 10.18
CA TYR A 154 16.05 -6.63 11.38
C TYR A 154 15.04 -7.79 11.31
N LEU A 155 14.31 -7.89 10.19
CA LEU A 155 13.35 -8.97 9.93
C LEU A 155 14.03 -10.35 9.90
N CYS A 156 15.27 -10.42 9.43
CA CYS A 156 16.03 -11.67 9.39
C CYS A 156 16.42 -12.22 10.76
N GLY A 157 16.61 -11.35 11.75
CA GLY A 157 17.05 -11.73 13.09
C GLY A 157 18.25 -12.70 13.05
N ASN A 158 18.14 -13.82 13.76
CA ASN A 158 19.21 -14.81 13.88
C ASN A 158 19.29 -15.83 12.72
N GLY A 159 18.68 -15.54 11.56
CA GLY A 159 18.71 -16.41 10.38
C GLY A 159 17.38 -17.14 10.13
N ARG A 160 16.30 -16.38 10.01
CA ARG A 160 14.96 -16.92 9.70
C ARG A 160 14.88 -17.38 8.23
N ASN A 161 14.03 -18.36 7.97
CA ASN A 161 13.53 -18.64 6.62
C ASN A 161 12.21 -17.91 6.37
N LEU A 162 12.25 -16.80 5.65
CA LEU A 162 11.08 -15.94 5.40
C LEU A 162 10.14 -16.50 4.32
N THR A 163 10.50 -17.58 3.63
CA THR A 163 9.51 -18.33 2.82
C THR A 163 8.55 -19.14 3.69
N ASP A 164 8.93 -19.44 4.94
CA ASP A 164 8.04 -20.05 5.92
C ASP A 164 7.12 -18.99 6.52
N ARG A 165 5.81 -19.16 6.30
CA ARG A 165 4.80 -18.19 6.72
C ARG A 165 4.75 -17.99 8.24
N SER A 166 5.08 -19.00 9.03
CA SER A 166 5.11 -18.89 10.49
C SER A 166 6.31 -18.08 10.96
N GLN A 167 7.47 -18.26 10.33
CA GLN A 167 8.67 -17.49 10.63
C GLN A 167 8.55 -16.05 10.15
N LEU A 168 7.93 -15.82 9.00
CA LEU A 168 7.60 -14.47 8.49
C LEU A 168 6.65 -13.75 9.44
N LYS A 169 5.57 -14.40 9.90
CA LYS A 169 4.67 -13.87 10.94
C LYS A 169 5.45 -13.45 12.19
N ALA A 170 6.32 -14.33 12.68
CA ALA A 170 7.12 -14.06 13.87
C ALA A 170 8.18 -12.96 13.65
N ALA A 171 8.64 -12.74 12.41
CA ALA A 171 9.54 -11.63 12.06
C ALA A 171 8.79 -10.28 12.09
N ILE A 172 7.60 -10.23 11.51
CA ILE A 172 6.75 -9.03 11.49
C ILE A 172 6.26 -8.72 12.91
N LEU A 173 5.94 -9.74 13.71
CA LEU A 173 5.54 -9.54 15.11
C LEU A 173 6.69 -8.99 15.98
N GLN A 174 7.95 -9.36 15.69
CA GLN A 174 9.12 -8.74 16.32
C GLN A 174 9.26 -7.27 15.92
N TYR A 175 8.85 -6.92 14.70
CA TYR A 175 8.83 -5.55 14.22
C TYR A 175 7.83 -4.70 15.01
N ASN A 176 6.60 -5.23 15.16
CA ASN A 176 5.54 -4.63 15.97
C ASN A 176 4.66 -5.74 16.56
N HIS A 177 4.52 -5.77 17.89
CA HIS A 177 3.80 -6.82 18.63
C HIS A 177 2.26 -6.77 18.51
N SER A 178 1.72 -6.24 17.41
CA SER A 178 0.30 -6.19 17.11
C SER A 178 -0.08 -7.25 16.06
N THR A 179 -1.03 -8.13 16.41
CA THR A 179 -1.54 -9.13 15.46
C THR A 179 -2.29 -8.50 14.29
N ALA A 180 -2.92 -7.33 14.50
CA ALA A 180 -3.55 -6.55 13.43
C ALA A 180 -2.48 -6.03 12.46
N TYR A 181 -1.40 -5.46 12.97
CA TYR A 181 -0.26 -5.01 12.16
C TYR A 181 0.33 -6.17 11.34
N VAL A 182 0.55 -7.34 11.96
CA VAL A 182 1.04 -8.52 11.25
C VAL A 182 0.11 -8.92 10.11
N SER A 183 -1.21 -8.90 10.33
CA SER A 183 -2.20 -9.21 9.30
C SER A 183 -2.14 -8.21 8.14
N ASP A 184 -2.08 -6.91 8.45
CA ASP A 184 -2.03 -5.83 7.45
C ASP A 184 -0.77 -5.92 6.60
N VAL A 185 0.40 -6.07 7.24
CA VAL A 185 1.68 -6.21 6.53
C VAL A 185 1.66 -7.45 5.64
N LEU A 186 1.26 -8.61 6.14
CA LEU A 186 1.21 -9.84 5.34
C LEU A 186 0.30 -9.70 4.12
N SER A 187 -0.82 -9.00 4.26
CA SER A 187 -1.71 -8.68 3.13
C SER A 187 -0.99 -7.85 2.05
N TRP A 188 -0.22 -6.84 2.45
CA TRP A 188 0.60 -6.06 1.50
C TRP A 188 1.76 -6.87 0.91
N ILE A 189 2.40 -7.76 1.67
CA ILE A 189 3.45 -8.65 1.17
C ILE A 189 2.89 -9.57 0.08
N ASP A 190 1.74 -10.20 0.32
CA ASP A 190 1.09 -11.06 -0.66
C ASP A 190 0.71 -10.26 -1.92
N ARG A 191 0.14 -9.06 -1.73
CA ARG A 191 -0.18 -8.14 -2.84
C ARG A 191 1.05 -7.82 -3.69
N TYR A 192 2.15 -7.42 -3.06
CA TYR A 192 3.36 -7.03 -3.79
C TYR A 192 4.06 -8.22 -4.44
N THR A 193 4.02 -9.39 -3.81
CA THR A 193 4.52 -10.64 -4.40
C THR A 193 3.78 -10.93 -5.70
N GLN A 194 2.44 -10.86 -5.67
CA GLN A 194 1.61 -11.13 -6.83
C GLN A 194 1.70 -10.07 -7.94
N LEU A 195 1.96 -8.80 -7.58
CA LEU A 195 2.27 -7.75 -8.56
C LEU A 195 3.66 -7.95 -9.20
N GLY A 196 4.60 -8.51 -8.44
CA GLY A 196 5.99 -8.72 -8.85
C GLY A 196 6.21 -9.90 -9.78
N ASP A 197 5.54 -11.01 -9.52
CA ASP A 197 5.60 -12.22 -10.34
C ASP A 197 4.62 -12.18 -11.53
N GLY A 198 3.80 -11.13 -11.61
CA GLY A 198 2.79 -10.95 -12.65
C GLY A 198 1.62 -11.94 -12.54
N THR A 199 1.42 -12.58 -11.37
CA THR A 199 0.29 -13.47 -11.08
C THR A 199 -0.99 -12.70 -10.82
N ILE A 200 -0.92 -11.54 -10.16
CA ILE A 200 -1.97 -10.53 -10.28
C ILE A 200 -1.83 -9.93 -11.68
N ARG A 201 -2.74 -10.33 -12.56
CA ARG A 201 -3.12 -9.56 -13.73
C ARG A 201 -4.54 -9.08 -13.47
N LEU A 202 -4.66 -7.94 -12.80
CA LEU A 202 -5.95 -7.34 -12.43
C LEU A 202 -6.94 -7.44 -13.61
N GLY A 203 -8.06 -8.15 -13.43
CA GLY A 203 -9.07 -8.34 -14.46
C GLY A 203 -8.85 -9.45 -15.51
N GLN A 204 -7.78 -10.24 -15.45
CA GLN A 204 -7.51 -11.26 -16.49
C GLN A 204 -8.24 -12.59 -16.33
N ASN A 205 -8.74 -12.92 -15.14
CA ASN A 205 -9.66 -14.06 -14.96
C ASN A 205 -11.11 -13.70 -15.30
N ALA A 206 -11.42 -12.41 -15.45
CA ALA A 206 -12.73 -11.97 -15.91
C ALA A 206 -12.86 -12.22 -17.42
N THR A 207 -14.04 -12.66 -17.85
CA THR A 207 -14.38 -12.84 -19.26
C THR A 207 -15.61 -12.01 -19.62
N GLY A 208 -15.89 -11.85 -20.91
CA GLY A 208 -17.05 -11.09 -21.38
C GLY A 208 -17.12 -9.67 -20.81
N ASP A 209 -18.32 -9.29 -20.38
CA ASP A 209 -18.63 -7.96 -19.87
C ASP A 209 -17.88 -7.62 -18.58
N ALA A 210 -17.60 -8.61 -17.71
CA ALA A 210 -16.84 -8.38 -16.48
C ALA A 210 -15.44 -7.85 -16.77
N ARG A 211 -14.80 -8.38 -17.82
CA ARG A 211 -13.51 -7.88 -18.29
C ARG A 211 -13.61 -6.48 -18.86
N THR A 212 -14.67 -6.16 -19.60
CA THR A 212 -14.91 -4.82 -20.15
C THR A 212 -15.03 -3.78 -19.05
N VAL A 213 -15.84 -4.07 -18.02
CA VAL A 213 -16.03 -3.21 -16.85
C VAL A 213 -14.71 -3.00 -16.10
N ILE A 214 -13.99 -4.07 -15.81
CA ILE A 214 -12.73 -3.98 -15.07
C ILE A 214 -11.69 -3.18 -15.87
N ASN A 215 -11.51 -3.47 -17.17
CA ASN A 215 -10.54 -2.75 -18.00
C ASN A 215 -10.86 -1.26 -18.09
N ALA A 216 -12.13 -0.89 -18.22
CA ALA A 216 -12.56 0.50 -18.23
C ALA A 216 -12.19 1.21 -16.92
N ALA A 217 -12.45 0.59 -15.77
CA ALA A 217 -12.11 1.19 -14.48
C ALA A 217 -10.59 1.26 -14.23
N LEU A 218 -9.82 0.23 -14.64
CA LEU A 218 -8.37 0.22 -14.52
C LEU A 218 -7.69 1.26 -15.41
N ALA A 219 -8.27 1.58 -16.57
CA ALA A 219 -7.78 2.64 -17.46
C ALA A 219 -7.84 4.04 -16.83
N GLU A 220 -8.65 4.22 -15.78
CA GLU A 220 -8.83 5.48 -15.08
C GLU A 220 -7.93 5.63 -13.85
N ILE A 221 -7.04 4.68 -13.56
CA ILE A 221 -6.09 4.80 -12.44
C ILE A 221 -5.28 6.10 -12.58
N GLY A 222 -5.19 6.85 -11.48
CA GLY A 222 -4.56 8.17 -11.44
C GLY A 222 -5.51 9.33 -11.71
N THR A 223 -6.73 9.08 -12.19
CA THR A 223 -7.73 10.14 -12.36
C THR A 223 -8.14 10.68 -10.97
N PRO A 224 -8.14 12.01 -10.73
CA PRO A 224 -8.44 12.57 -9.42
C PRO A 224 -9.84 12.22 -8.90
N TYR A 225 -9.98 12.15 -7.57
CA TYR A 225 -11.30 12.13 -6.96
C TYR A 225 -12.00 13.48 -7.12
N SER A 226 -13.21 13.46 -7.67
CA SER A 226 -14.06 14.63 -7.80
C SER A 226 -15.45 14.35 -7.23
N TRP A 227 -15.84 15.04 -6.16
CA TRP A 227 -17.15 14.84 -5.52
C TRP A 227 -18.28 15.15 -6.50
N GLY A 228 -19.16 14.19 -6.78
CA GLY A 228 -20.21 14.35 -7.80
C GLY A 228 -19.71 14.20 -9.24
N GLY A 229 -18.41 14.00 -9.47
CA GLY A 229 -17.80 13.82 -10.77
C GLY A 229 -17.96 12.40 -11.33
N GLY A 230 -17.94 12.30 -12.66
CA GLY A 230 -18.02 11.05 -13.40
C GLY A 230 -19.43 10.74 -13.90
N ASN A 231 -19.51 10.27 -15.14
CA ASN A 231 -20.75 9.79 -15.77
C ASN A 231 -20.46 8.65 -16.74
N ALA A 232 -21.47 8.19 -17.48
CA ALA A 232 -21.35 7.08 -18.43
C ALA A 232 -20.28 7.27 -19.54
N THR A 233 -19.85 8.51 -19.81
CA THR A 233 -18.91 8.83 -20.90
C THR A 233 -17.50 9.18 -20.42
N GLY A 234 -17.26 9.31 -19.12
CA GLY A 234 -15.92 9.59 -18.58
C GLY A 234 -15.91 10.50 -17.35
N PRO A 235 -14.73 11.08 -17.01
CA PRO A 235 -14.59 11.96 -15.87
C PRO A 235 -15.26 13.31 -16.15
N THR A 236 -15.84 13.92 -15.12
CA THR A 236 -16.47 15.24 -15.23
C THR A 236 -16.01 16.14 -14.10
N LYS A 237 -16.29 17.44 -14.23
CA LYS A 237 -16.26 18.31 -13.05
C LYS A 237 -17.26 17.81 -12.01
N GLY A 238 -16.87 17.92 -10.75
CA GLY A 238 -17.72 17.60 -9.63
C GLY A 238 -18.63 18.77 -9.23
N ILE A 239 -19.16 18.69 -8.03
CA ILE A 239 -19.98 19.71 -7.39
C ILE A 239 -19.42 20.07 -6.01
N CYS A 240 -19.90 21.16 -5.44
CA CYS A 240 -19.73 21.44 -4.01
C CYS A 240 -20.95 20.91 -3.23
N CYS A 241 -20.80 20.28 -2.07
CA CYS A 241 -19.59 19.82 -1.41
C CYS A 241 -19.87 18.48 -0.71
N THR A 242 -18.80 17.77 -0.32
CA THR A 242 -18.96 16.61 0.58
C THR A 242 -19.61 17.06 1.90
N PRO A 243 -20.17 16.15 2.72
CA PRO A 243 -20.65 16.48 4.06
C PRO A 243 -19.59 17.15 4.97
N ARG A 244 -18.30 16.99 4.64
CA ARG A 244 -17.17 17.62 5.34
C ARG A 244 -16.70 18.93 4.69
N GLY A 245 -17.46 19.47 3.73
CA GLY A 245 -17.17 20.76 3.10
C GLY A 245 -16.08 20.75 2.02
N ILE A 246 -15.66 19.57 1.54
CA ILE A 246 -14.63 19.48 0.48
C ILE A 246 -15.30 19.58 -0.90
N SER A 247 -14.86 20.50 -1.74
CA SER A 247 -15.45 20.76 -3.05
C SER A 247 -14.80 19.95 -4.17
N GLY A 248 -15.63 19.37 -5.06
CA GLY A 248 -15.20 18.76 -6.33
C GLY A 248 -15.39 19.68 -7.54
N ALA A 249 -15.95 20.89 -7.36
CA ALA A 249 -16.41 21.74 -8.47
C ALA A 249 -15.34 22.12 -9.50
N ASN A 250 -14.07 22.14 -9.09
CA ASN A 250 -12.92 22.51 -9.93
C ASN A 250 -12.02 21.32 -10.28
N ILE A 251 -12.45 20.09 -9.99
CA ILE A 251 -11.67 18.87 -10.24
C ILE A 251 -12.41 18.07 -11.32
N THR A 252 -11.75 17.80 -12.44
CA THR A 252 -12.25 16.83 -13.43
C THR A 252 -11.82 15.44 -12.99
N GLY A 253 -12.78 14.57 -12.70
CA GLY A 253 -12.49 13.23 -12.19
C GLY A 253 -13.74 12.43 -11.87
N TYR A 254 -13.61 11.48 -10.94
CA TYR A 254 -14.68 10.58 -10.51
C TYR A 254 -14.92 10.64 -9.00
N ASP A 255 -16.16 10.49 -8.56
CA ASP A 255 -16.42 9.88 -7.25
C ASP A 255 -16.64 8.38 -7.37
N CYS A 256 -16.81 7.69 -6.24
CA CYS A 256 -16.91 6.24 -6.16
C CYS A 256 -17.96 5.66 -7.11
N SER A 257 -19.17 6.18 -7.05
CA SER A 257 -20.30 5.77 -7.87
C SER A 257 -20.26 6.31 -9.30
N GLY A 258 -19.56 7.42 -9.55
CA GLY A 258 -19.29 7.95 -10.89
C GLY A 258 -18.36 7.03 -11.67
N LEU A 259 -17.30 6.52 -11.03
CA LEU A 259 -16.38 5.54 -11.63
C LEU A 259 -17.10 4.25 -12.01
N THR A 260 -17.93 3.70 -11.12
CA THR A 260 -18.70 2.48 -11.43
C THR A 260 -19.71 2.74 -12.55
N THR A 261 -20.38 3.90 -12.56
CA THR A 261 -21.29 4.29 -13.64
C THR A 261 -20.58 4.29 -15.00
N TYR A 262 -19.40 4.90 -15.08
CA TYR A 262 -18.57 4.91 -16.28
C TYR A 262 -18.17 3.50 -16.73
N ALA A 263 -17.63 2.70 -15.80
CA ALA A 263 -17.08 1.38 -16.11
C ALA A 263 -18.15 0.42 -16.62
N TYR A 264 -19.33 0.38 -15.97
CA TYR A 264 -20.44 -0.46 -16.41
C TYR A 264 -21.08 0.03 -17.72
N ALA A 265 -21.07 1.34 -17.98
CA ALA A 265 -21.53 1.87 -19.26
C ALA A 265 -20.70 1.37 -20.45
N GLN A 266 -19.40 1.08 -20.25
CA GLN A 266 -18.56 0.48 -21.31
C GLN A 266 -18.99 -0.94 -21.67
N ALA A 267 -19.67 -1.64 -20.77
CA ALA A 267 -20.32 -2.93 -21.03
C ALA A 267 -21.81 -2.78 -21.38
N GLY A 268 -22.30 -1.57 -21.66
CA GLY A 268 -23.70 -1.31 -22.01
C GLY A 268 -24.68 -1.36 -20.82
N ILE A 269 -24.19 -1.35 -19.58
CA ILE A 269 -25.02 -1.44 -18.37
C ILE A 269 -25.15 -0.06 -17.73
N SER A 270 -26.39 0.43 -17.64
CA SER A 270 -26.68 1.71 -16.98
C SER A 270 -26.82 1.52 -15.47
N LEU A 271 -25.99 2.22 -14.69
CA LEU A 271 -26.11 2.27 -13.24
C LEU A 271 -26.72 3.59 -12.75
N PRO A 272 -27.47 3.56 -11.65
CA PRO A 272 -27.92 4.78 -10.99
C PRO A 272 -26.74 5.53 -10.36
N ARG A 273 -26.95 6.82 -10.09
CA ARG A 273 -25.84 7.74 -9.75
C ARG A 273 -25.22 7.48 -8.38
N THR A 274 -25.96 6.97 -7.40
CA THR A 274 -25.46 6.84 -6.02
C THR A 274 -25.11 5.40 -5.66
N ALA A 275 -24.09 5.21 -4.82
CA ALA A 275 -23.67 3.89 -4.34
C ALA A 275 -24.83 3.10 -3.69
N ALA A 276 -25.66 3.76 -2.87
CA ALA A 276 -26.83 3.14 -2.24
C ALA A 276 -27.87 2.65 -3.26
N GLN A 277 -28.12 3.41 -4.33
CA GLN A 277 -29.01 2.96 -5.41
C GLN A 277 -28.38 1.81 -6.21
N GLN A 278 -27.08 1.86 -6.48
CA GLN A 278 -26.36 0.80 -7.19
C GLN A 278 -26.44 -0.55 -6.45
N ALA A 279 -26.45 -0.52 -5.12
CA ALA A 279 -26.58 -1.71 -4.29
C ALA A 279 -27.95 -2.41 -4.37
N GLY A 280 -28.94 -1.74 -4.97
CA GLY A 280 -30.25 -2.30 -5.32
C GLY A 280 -30.33 -2.87 -6.73
N ILE A 281 -29.25 -2.82 -7.52
CA ILE A 281 -29.20 -3.34 -8.88
C ILE A 281 -28.55 -4.73 -8.90
N GLY A 282 -29.04 -5.63 -9.74
CA GLY A 282 -28.51 -6.98 -9.90
C GLY A 282 -28.83 -7.90 -8.72
N LYS A 283 -28.09 -9.01 -8.62
CA LYS A 283 -28.22 -10.00 -7.55
C LYS A 283 -27.38 -9.59 -6.35
N ARG A 284 -28.02 -9.30 -5.22
CA ARG A 284 -27.32 -8.95 -3.98
C ARG A 284 -26.54 -10.14 -3.41
N ILE A 285 -25.30 -9.89 -3.01
CA ILE A 285 -24.43 -10.80 -2.28
C ILE A 285 -24.31 -10.24 -0.84
N PRO A 286 -24.94 -10.88 0.17
CA PRO A 286 -24.90 -10.38 1.53
C PRO A 286 -23.49 -10.39 2.14
N ALA A 287 -23.19 -9.43 3.02
CA ALA A 287 -21.91 -9.36 3.73
C ALA A 287 -21.57 -10.65 4.49
N SER A 288 -22.59 -11.35 5.01
CA SER A 288 -22.44 -12.63 5.74
C SER A 288 -21.82 -13.75 4.91
N ARG A 289 -21.80 -13.62 3.57
CA ARG A 289 -21.12 -14.57 2.68
C ARG A 289 -19.62 -14.32 2.53
N GLY A 290 -19.13 -13.18 3.03
CA GLY A 290 -17.73 -12.77 2.93
C GLY A 290 -17.29 -12.38 1.52
N ILE A 291 -16.08 -11.84 1.44
CA ILE A 291 -15.45 -11.37 0.19
C ILE A 291 -15.25 -12.52 -0.80
N GLY A 292 -14.97 -13.74 -0.32
CA GLY A 292 -14.78 -14.92 -1.16
C GLY A 292 -16.01 -15.36 -1.96
N ALA A 293 -17.20 -14.78 -1.70
CA ALA A 293 -18.39 -15.01 -2.51
C ALA A 293 -18.50 -14.07 -3.73
N LEU A 294 -17.64 -13.04 -3.80
CA LEU A 294 -17.59 -12.09 -4.91
C LEU A 294 -16.82 -12.69 -6.09
N GLU A 295 -17.22 -12.30 -7.30
CA GLU A 295 -16.57 -12.64 -8.56
C GLU A 295 -16.08 -11.36 -9.25
N PRO A 296 -14.95 -11.41 -9.99
CA PRO A 296 -14.44 -10.24 -10.70
C PRO A 296 -15.55 -9.57 -11.53
N GLY A 297 -15.71 -8.25 -11.35
CA GLY A 297 -16.78 -7.48 -11.97
C GLY A 297 -18.04 -7.37 -11.12
N ASP A 298 -18.08 -7.93 -9.92
CA ASP A 298 -19.11 -7.59 -8.92
C ASP A 298 -18.87 -6.18 -8.36
N LEU A 299 -19.93 -5.44 -8.03
CA LEU A 299 -19.83 -4.25 -7.21
C LEU A 299 -19.55 -4.64 -5.76
N VAL A 300 -18.73 -3.86 -5.05
CA VAL A 300 -18.41 -4.03 -3.63
C VAL A 300 -18.85 -2.81 -2.86
N PHE A 301 -19.63 -2.98 -1.79
CA PHE A 301 -20.25 -1.88 -1.06
C PHE A 301 -19.74 -1.75 0.36
N PHE A 302 -19.74 -0.52 0.86
CA PHE A 302 -19.42 -0.21 2.25
C PHE A 302 -20.48 0.70 2.86
N ALA A 303 -20.87 0.40 4.09
CA ALA A 303 -21.99 1.02 4.77
C ALA A 303 -21.64 1.35 6.23
N VAL A 304 -22.33 2.35 6.79
CA VAL A 304 -22.23 2.65 8.23
C VAL A 304 -22.86 1.51 9.03
N ASP A 305 -24.00 1.00 8.55
CA ASP A 305 -24.61 -0.25 9.01
C ASP A 305 -24.60 -1.27 7.85
N PRO A 306 -23.70 -2.27 7.88
CA PRO A 306 -23.61 -3.31 6.85
C PRO A 306 -24.90 -4.09 6.58
N SER A 307 -25.86 -4.06 7.50
CA SER A 307 -27.17 -4.70 7.32
C SER A 307 -28.16 -3.84 6.54
N SER A 308 -27.88 -2.55 6.37
CA SER A 308 -28.78 -1.57 5.76
C SER A 308 -28.20 -0.91 4.52
N SER A 309 -28.79 -1.23 3.36
CA SER A 309 -28.35 -0.70 2.06
C SER A 309 -28.50 0.81 1.92
N SER A 310 -29.40 1.44 2.69
CA SER A 310 -29.58 2.90 2.66
C SER A 310 -28.42 3.65 3.31
N THR A 311 -27.60 2.97 4.11
CA THR A 311 -26.43 3.55 4.77
C THR A 311 -25.12 3.33 4.00
N ILE A 312 -25.22 2.78 2.78
CA ILE A 312 -24.08 2.59 1.88
C ILE A 312 -23.53 3.97 1.48
N TYR A 313 -22.26 4.18 1.81
CA TYR A 313 -21.56 5.44 1.56
C TYR A 313 -20.45 5.29 0.52
N HIS A 314 -20.05 4.07 0.17
CA HIS A 314 -18.98 3.83 -0.80
C HIS A 314 -19.23 2.58 -1.66
N VAL A 315 -18.68 2.59 -2.86
CA VAL A 315 -18.72 1.48 -3.82
C VAL A 315 -17.39 1.36 -4.58
N GLY A 316 -17.00 0.13 -4.91
CA GLY A 316 -15.91 -0.20 -5.83
C GLY A 316 -16.29 -1.36 -6.75
N ILE A 317 -15.38 -1.75 -7.64
CA ILE A 317 -15.54 -2.90 -8.54
C ILE A 317 -14.54 -3.97 -8.13
N TYR A 318 -15.03 -5.18 -7.84
CA TYR A 318 -14.21 -6.30 -7.43
C TYR A 318 -13.34 -6.78 -8.59
N LEU A 319 -12.05 -7.00 -8.32
CA LEU A 319 -11.07 -7.41 -9.32
C LEU A 319 -10.73 -8.90 -9.23
N GLY A 320 -11.23 -9.61 -8.21
CA GLY A 320 -10.70 -10.89 -7.76
C GLY A 320 -9.74 -10.71 -6.58
N ASP A 321 -9.37 -11.82 -5.93
CA ASP A 321 -8.29 -11.88 -4.93
C ASP A 321 -8.38 -10.83 -3.81
N SER A 322 -9.59 -10.58 -3.30
CA SER A 322 -9.88 -9.59 -2.25
C SER A 322 -9.54 -8.14 -2.65
N MET A 323 -9.48 -7.84 -3.95
CA MET A 323 -9.11 -6.53 -4.47
C MET A 323 -10.28 -5.82 -5.12
N MET A 324 -10.24 -4.48 -5.11
CA MET A 324 -11.16 -3.63 -5.86
C MET A 324 -10.44 -2.47 -6.53
N VAL A 325 -11.05 -1.94 -7.60
CA VAL A 325 -10.76 -0.60 -8.13
C VAL A 325 -11.85 0.37 -7.67
N ASN A 326 -11.46 1.55 -7.20
CA ASN A 326 -12.38 2.55 -6.67
C ASN A 326 -11.84 3.98 -6.83
N ALA A 327 -12.73 4.95 -6.60
CA ALA A 327 -12.39 6.36 -6.35
C ALA A 327 -12.73 6.67 -4.87
N PRO A 328 -11.77 6.59 -3.93
CA PRO A 328 -12.07 6.40 -2.51
C PRO A 328 -12.59 7.64 -1.79
N ARG A 329 -11.91 8.78 -1.91
CA ARG A 329 -12.25 10.01 -1.16
C ARG A 329 -11.56 11.26 -1.71
N PRO A 330 -11.99 12.47 -1.34
CA PRO A 330 -11.29 13.71 -1.73
C PRO A 330 -9.81 13.70 -1.35
N GLY A 331 -8.98 14.32 -2.19
CA GLY A 331 -7.51 14.37 -2.01
C GLY A 331 -6.78 13.09 -2.44
N THR A 332 -7.49 12.17 -3.10
CA THR A 332 -6.91 10.93 -3.66
C THR A 332 -7.29 10.78 -5.13
N GLU A 333 -6.84 9.70 -5.75
CA GLU A 333 -7.09 9.34 -7.15
C GLU A 333 -7.71 7.95 -7.24
N VAL A 334 -8.25 7.62 -8.42
CA VAL A 334 -8.68 6.26 -8.75
C VAL A 334 -7.49 5.32 -8.60
N ARG A 335 -7.69 4.23 -7.88
CA ARG A 335 -6.63 3.26 -7.58
C ARG A 335 -7.19 1.87 -7.35
N THR A 336 -6.29 0.90 -7.26
CA THR A 336 -6.62 -0.42 -6.74
C THR A 336 -6.20 -0.55 -5.29
N GLU A 337 -7.10 -1.07 -4.46
CA GLU A 337 -6.84 -1.35 -3.05
C GLU A 337 -7.53 -2.65 -2.63
N ALA A 338 -7.13 -3.20 -1.48
CA ALA A 338 -7.85 -4.32 -0.90
C ALA A 338 -9.29 -3.89 -0.59
N VAL A 339 -10.24 -4.82 -0.73
CA VAL A 339 -11.58 -4.64 -0.18
C VAL A 339 -11.44 -4.42 1.31
N TRP A 340 -11.97 -3.30 1.82
CA TRP A 340 -11.83 -2.95 3.23
C TRP A 340 -12.63 -3.91 4.12
N ASP A 341 -12.05 -4.31 5.25
CA ASP A 341 -12.81 -5.08 6.25
C ASP A 341 -13.87 -4.21 6.96
N GLN A 342 -13.50 -2.96 7.27
CA GLN A 342 -14.41 -2.05 7.97
C GLN A 342 -15.54 -1.59 7.07
N GLY A 343 -16.78 -1.80 7.54
CA GLY A 343 -17.98 -1.37 6.86
C GLY A 343 -18.37 -2.22 5.64
N PHE A 344 -17.70 -3.35 5.38
CA PHE A 344 -18.04 -4.25 4.26
C PHE A 344 -19.52 -4.65 4.32
N ALA A 345 -20.28 -4.25 3.30
CA ALA A 345 -21.74 -4.42 3.21
C ALA A 345 -22.14 -5.43 2.12
N GLY A 346 -21.20 -6.28 1.71
CA GLY A 346 -21.39 -7.25 0.63
C GLY A 346 -21.20 -6.66 -0.75
N GLY A 347 -21.76 -7.32 -1.77
CA GLY A 347 -21.64 -6.92 -3.16
C GLY A 347 -22.92 -7.07 -3.97
N ALA A 348 -22.87 -6.74 -5.24
CA ALA A 348 -23.93 -7.01 -6.20
C ALA A 348 -23.37 -7.52 -7.51
N ARG A 349 -23.99 -8.59 -8.02
CA ARG A 349 -23.63 -9.22 -9.29
C ARG A 349 -24.59 -8.81 -10.40
N LEU A 350 -24.04 -8.26 -11.46
CA LEU A 350 -24.78 -7.81 -12.65
C LEU A 350 -24.42 -8.60 -13.91
N LEU A 351 -23.34 -9.40 -13.84
CA LEU A 351 -22.66 -10.05 -14.94
C LEU A 351 -22.65 -11.57 -14.76
#